data_AF-A0A561TGR0-F1
#
_entry.id   AF-A0A561TGR0-F1
#
_cell.length_a   1.000
_cell.length_b   1.000
_cell.length_c   1.000
_cell.angle_alpha   90.00
_cell.angle_beta   90.00
_cell.angle_gamma   90.00
#
_symmetry.space_group_name_H-M   'P 1'
#
loop_
_entity.id
_entity.type
_entity.pdbx_description
1 polymer ?
#
loop_
_entity_poly.entity_id
_entity_poly.type
_entity_poly.pdbx_seq_one_letter_code
_entity_poly.pdbx_strand_id
1 'polypeptide(L)'
;MDTSSEPLQFELLPYRTAPKKQLPTAGVKGDVGRFGSVVVERCPLYRPTDKGMDTARLSGPAFPETVFRGKRRTGRPSLFKAELTLDGRPAELQFNSRALRKQDRALRIGYEGREYVYGLEGLGSVRDLTRDGVKVSIGPGRHVPPATTYSAGTATGPVDAVDLAIAIVLEEVDTDVLTLGGAALSAPFALMQRFSDGAE
;
A
#
# COMPACT_ATOMS: atom_id res chain seq x y z
N MET A 1 -27.63 20.02 11.80
CA MET A 1 -27.79 18.63 11.30
C MET A 1 -26.46 17.96 11.53
N ASP A 2 -26.33 17.27 12.66
CA ASP A 2 -25.12 16.60 13.08
C ASP A 2 -24.89 15.35 12.22
N THR A 3 -24.11 15.50 11.15
CA THR A 3 -23.48 14.36 10.49
C THR A 3 -22.26 13.95 11.33
N SER A 4 -22.51 13.41 12.53
CA SER A 4 -21.53 12.54 13.17
C SER A 4 -21.39 11.32 12.28
N SER A 5 -20.56 11.43 11.24
CA SER A 5 -20.19 10.31 10.39
C SER A 5 -19.31 9.42 11.24
N GLU A 6 -19.92 8.41 11.87
CA GLU A 6 -19.17 7.42 12.63
C GLU A 6 -18.03 6.86 11.77
N PRO A 7 -16.84 6.66 12.36
CA PRO A 7 -15.71 6.12 11.63
C PRO A 7 -16.04 4.69 11.17
N LEU A 8 -15.84 4.43 9.88
CA LEU A 8 -15.96 3.10 9.30
C LEU A 8 -14.75 2.27 9.72
N GLN A 9 -14.97 1.17 10.43
CA GLN A 9 -13.93 0.22 10.80
C GLN A 9 -13.99 -1.02 9.91
N PHE A 10 -12.82 -1.58 9.57
CA PHE A 10 -12.72 -2.80 8.77
C PHE A 10 -11.46 -3.59 9.11
N GLU A 11 -11.44 -4.87 8.72
CA GLU A 11 -10.31 -5.76 8.95
C GLU A 11 -9.89 -6.43 7.64
N LEU A 12 -8.57 -6.52 7.43
CA LEU A 12 -7.95 -7.18 6.31
C LEU A 12 -7.13 -8.37 6.80
N LEU A 13 -7.53 -9.57 6.40
CA LEU A 13 -6.89 -10.82 6.75
C LEU A 13 -5.90 -11.25 5.66
N PRO A 14 -4.65 -11.57 6.01
CA PRO A 14 -3.72 -12.11 5.05
C PRO A 14 -4.18 -13.50 4.58
N TYR A 15 -3.96 -13.79 3.30
CA TYR A 15 -4.13 -15.13 2.76
C TYR A 15 -2.96 -15.50 1.86
N ARG A 16 -2.75 -16.82 1.74
CA ARG A 16 -1.81 -17.40 0.79
C ARG A 16 -2.43 -18.65 0.20
N THR A 17 -2.46 -18.73 -1.11
CA THR A 17 -2.85 -19.95 -1.83
C THR A 17 -1.61 -20.53 -2.52
N ALA A 18 -1.46 -21.85 -2.44
CA ALA A 18 -0.40 -22.59 -3.14
C ALA A 18 -1.00 -23.77 -3.91
N PRO A 19 -1.80 -23.50 -4.95
CA PRO A 19 -2.42 -24.54 -5.76
C PRO A 19 -1.36 -25.38 -6.50
N LYS A 20 -1.57 -26.72 -6.61
CA LYS A 20 -0.62 -27.65 -7.26
C LYS A 20 -0.36 -27.36 -8.75
N LYS A 21 -1.25 -26.64 -9.43
CA LYS A 21 -1.24 -26.41 -10.89
C LYS A 21 -1.24 -24.94 -11.30
N GLN A 22 -1.22 -24.02 -10.34
CA GLN A 22 -1.21 -22.57 -10.59
C GLN A 22 -0.10 -21.95 -9.75
N LEU A 23 0.32 -20.74 -10.12
CA LEU A 23 1.33 -20.05 -9.35
C LEU A 23 0.76 -19.61 -7.98
N PRO A 24 1.57 -19.62 -6.91
CA PRO A 24 1.09 -19.24 -5.58
C PRO A 24 0.71 -17.76 -5.54
N THR A 25 -0.50 -17.46 -5.08
CA THR A 25 -0.95 -16.08 -4.86
C THR A 25 -1.00 -15.79 -3.37
N ALA A 26 -0.81 -14.53 -3.01
CA ALA A 26 -0.90 -14.08 -1.64
C ALA A 26 -1.34 -12.63 -1.59
N GLY A 27 -1.95 -12.22 -0.51
CA GLY A 27 -2.36 -10.83 -0.32
C GLY A 27 -3.27 -10.72 0.88
N VAL A 28 -4.25 -9.83 0.81
CA VAL A 28 -5.23 -9.61 1.88
C VAL A 28 -6.65 -9.65 1.36
N LYS A 29 -7.58 -10.03 2.23
CA LYS A 29 -9.02 -9.97 1.95
C LYS A 29 -9.77 -9.51 3.19
N GLY A 30 -10.89 -8.85 3.01
CA GLY A 30 -11.68 -8.35 4.12
C GLY A 30 -13.05 -7.88 3.68
N ASP A 31 -13.85 -7.47 4.65
CA ASP A 31 -15.13 -6.81 4.40
C ASP A 31 -15.05 -5.36 4.89
N VAL A 32 -15.46 -4.42 4.03
CA VAL A 32 -15.28 -2.98 4.24
C VAL A 32 -16.64 -2.32 4.48
N GLY A 33 -17.38 -2.87 5.45
CA GLY A 33 -18.70 -2.40 5.86
C GLY A 33 -19.65 -2.24 4.67
N ARG A 34 -20.17 -1.02 4.46
CA ARG A 34 -21.13 -0.75 3.38
C ARG A 34 -20.61 -0.97 1.96
N PHE A 35 -19.28 -1.05 1.77
CA PHE A 35 -18.66 -1.31 0.47
C PHE A 35 -18.50 -2.81 0.19
N GLY A 36 -18.77 -3.67 1.18
CA GLY A 36 -18.70 -5.10 1.06
C GLY A 36 -17.28 -5.65 0.92
N SER A 37 -17.18 -6.85 0.38
CA SER A 37 -15.94 -7.62 0.40
C SER A 37 -14.92 -7.15 -0.64
N VAL A 38 -13.65 -7.15 -0.23
CA VAL A 38 -12.50 -6.78 -1.05
C VAL A 38 -11.43 -7.85 -0.98
N VAL A 39 -10.72 -8.03 -2.09
CA VAL A 39 -9.54 -8.89 -2.19
C VAL A 39 -8.43 -8.10 -2.87
N VAL A 40 -7.27 -8.04 -2.23
CA VAL A 40 -6.02 -7.64 -2.86
C VAL A 40 -5.20 -8.88 -3.10
N GLU A 41 -4.88 -9.12 -4.37
CA GLU A 41 -3.99 -10.19 -4.78
C GLU A 41 -2.64 -9.61 -5.21
N ARG A 42 -1.55 -10.10 -4.62
CA ARG A 42 -0.23 -9.97 -5.22
C ARG A 42 -0.12 -11.04 -6.30
N CYS A 43 -0.16 -10.61 -7.55
CA CYS A 43 -0.03 -11.53 -8.67
C CYS A 43 1.35 -12.23 -8.62
N PRO A 44 1.41 -13.51 -9.03
CA PRO A 44 2.44 -14.42 -8.56
C PRO A 44 3.87 -14.12 -9.02
N LEU A 45 4.78 -14.45 -8.10
CA LEU A 45 6.25 -14.30 -8.10
C LEU A 45 7.05 -14.79 -9.33
N TYR A 46 6.43 -15.48 -10.30
CA TYR A 46 7.12 -16.30 -11.32
C TYR A 46 6.87 -15.94 -12.78
N ARG A 47 6.02 -14.95 -13.06
CA ARG A 47 6.12 -14.20 -14.31
C ARG A 47 6.42 -12.77 -13.95
N PRO A 48 7.72 -12.39 -13.84
CA PRO A 48 8.04 -10.98 -13.94
C PRO A 48 7.34 -10.51 -15.21
N THR A 49 6.36 -9.62 -15.08
CA THR A 49 6.03 -8.81 -16.25
C THR A 49 7.32 -8.12 -16.67
N ASP A 50 7.52 -7.96 -17.98
CA ASP A 50 8.79 -7.58 -18.60
C ASP A 50 9.65 -6.72 -17.67
N LYS A 51 10.88 -7.18 -17.40
CA LYS A 51 11.92 -6.44 -16.66
C LYS A 51 11.80 -6.41 -15.12
N GLY A 52 11.15 -7.37 -14.45
CA GLY A 52 11.25 -7.50 -12.98
C GLY A 52 10.25 -6.65 -12.19
N MET A 53 9.04 -6.48 -12.75
CA MET A 53 7.93 -5.77 -12.13
C MET A 53 6.99 -6.76 -11.44
N ASP A 54 6.49 -6.37 -10.26
CA ASP A 54 5.44 -7.06 -9.51
C ASP A 54 4.14 -6.24 -9.54
N THR A 55 3.05 -6.84 -9.11
CA THR A 55 1.72 -6.23 -9.16
C THR A 55 0.90 -6.60 -7.93
N ALA A 56 0.21 -5.61 -7.38
CA ALA A 56 -0.88 -5.79 -6.42
C ALA A 56 -2.18 -5.34 -7.10
N ARG A 57 -3.19 -6.20 -7.12
CA ARG A 57 -4.49 -5.96 -7.76
C ARG A 57 -5.59 -6.08 -6.73
N LEU A 58 -6.34 -5.00 -6.55
CA LEU A 58 -7.55 -4.96 -5.75
C LEU A 58 -8.77 -5.22 -6.63
N SER A 59 -9.65 -6.08 -6.14
CA SER A 59 -10.95 -6.38 -6.74
C SER A 59 -12.01 -6.52 -5.65
N GLY A 60 -13.23 -6.06 -5.93
CA GLY A 60 -14.40 -6.21 -5.08
C GLY A 60 -15.64 -5.70 -5.81
N PRO A 61 -16.86 -6.18 -5.49
CA PRO A 61 -18.05 -5.85 -6.26
C PRO A 61 -18.39 -4.35 -6.30
N ALA A 62 -18.10 -3.61 -5.23
CA ALA A 62 -18.35 -2.17 -5.13
C ALA A 62 -17.08 -1.32 -5.28
N PHE A 63 -15.95 -1.93 -5.64
CA PHE A 63 -14.66 -1.26 -5.73
C PHE A 63 -14.24 -1.11 -7.18
N PRO A 64 -13.61 0.03 -7.56
CA PRO A 64 -12.95 0.13 -8.85
C PRO A 64 -11.81 -0.88 -8.91
N GLU A 65 -11.62 -1.50 -10.07
CA GLU A 65 -10.48 -2.37 -10.29
C GLU A 65 -9.20 -1.54 -10.15
N THR A 66 -8.41 -1.83 -9.11
CA THR A 66 -7.23 -1.00 -8.80
C THR A 66 -5.98 -1.85 -8.90
N VAL A 67 -5.04 -1.41 -9.73
CA VAL A 67 -3.80 -2.14 -10.01
C VAL A 67 -2.61 -1.24 -9.69
N PHE A 68 -1.78 -1.68 -8.76
CA PHE A 68 -0.48 -1.09 -8.49
C PHE A 68 0.61 -1.96 -9.09
N ARG A 69 1.51 -1.36 -9.86
CA ARG A 69 2.68 -2.02 -10.45
C ARG A 69 3.93 -1.31 -9.98
N GLY A 70 4.99 -2.07 -9.74
CA GLY A 70 6.26 -1.51 -9.28
C GLY A 70 7.38 -2.53 -9.36
N LYS A 71 8.63 -2.07 -9.25
CA LYS A 71 9.77 -2.99 -9.17
C LYS A 71 9.66 -3.89 -7.94
N ARG A 72 9.99 -5.17 -8.08
CA ARG A 72 9.99 -6.11 -6.94
C ARG A 72 11.00 -5.68 -5.88
N ARG A 73 10.53 -5.52 -4.64
CA ARG A 73 11.33 -5.37 -3.42
C ARG A 73 10.64 -6.15 -2.31
N THR A 74 11.39 -6.92 -1.51
CA THR A 74 10.84 -7.76 -0.42
C THR A 74 9.68 -8.70 -0.81
N GLY A 75 9.55 -9.06 -2.10
CA GLY A 75 8.46 -9.90 -2.61
C GLY A 75 7.13 -9.15 -2.85
N ARG A 76 7.17 -7.82 -2.87
CA ARG A 76 6.06 -6.91 -3.14
C ARG A 76 6.44 -5.90 -4.24
N PRO A 77 5.46 -5.30 -4.96
CA PRO A 77 5.76 -4.14 -5.80
C PRO A 77 6.19 -2.96 -4.93
N SER A 78 7.16 -2.17 -5.40
CA SER A 78 7.68 -0.98 -4.69
C SER A 78 7.36 0.32 -5.42
N LEU A 79 7.59 1.46 -4.76
CA LEU A 79 7.44 2.80 -5.36
C LEU A 79 8.43 3.09 -6.51
N PHE A 80 9.41 2.23 -6.78
CA PHE A 80 10.36 2.45 -7.86
C PHE A 80 9.78 2.02 -9.22
N LYS A 81 9.73 2.98 -10.16
CA LYS A 81 9.02 2.87 -11.45
C LYS A 81 7.55 2.47 -11.26
N ALA A 82 6.92 3.03 -10.23
CA ALA A 82 5.56 2.68 -9.88
C ALA A 82 4.53 3.25 -10.86
N GLU A 83 3.47 2.48 -11.06
CA GLU A 83 2.26 2.85 -11.79
C GLU A 83 1.06 2.47 -10.93
N LEU A 84 0.06 3.33 -10.85
CA LEU A 84 -1.22 3.04 -10.22
C LEU A 84 -2.31 3.31 -11.25
N THR A 85 -3.23 2.36 -11.43
CA THR A 85 -4.39 2.52 -12.29
C THR A 85 -5.66 2.14 -11.54
N LEU A 86 -6.74 2.91 -11.73
CA LEU A 86 -8.07 2.64 -11.22
C LEU A 86 -9.03 2.55 -12.41
N ASP A 87 -9.74 1.43 -12.56
CA ASP A 87 -10.57 1.10 -13.73
C ASP A 87 -9.85 1.37 -15.06
N GLY A 88 -8.55 1.04 -15.11
CA GLY A 88 -7.67 1.25 -16.27
C GLY A 88 -7.19 2.69 -16.49
N ARG A 89 -7.63 3.65 -15.67
CA ARG A 89 -7.18 5.06 -15.74
C ARG A 89 -5.95 5.27 -14.87
N PRO A 90 -4.86 5.85 -15.40
CA PRO A 90 -3.65 6.08 -14.61
C PRO A 90 -3.88 7.18 -13.56
N ALA A 91 -3.35 6.97 -12.36
CA ALA A 91 -3.18 7.99 -11.34
C ALA A 91 -1.76 8.57 -11.40
N GLU A 92 -1.65 9.87 -11.15
CA GLU A 92 -0.35 10.55 -11.07
C GLU A 92 0.30 10.22 -9.73
N LEU A 93 1.55 9.76 -9.74
CA LEU A 93 2.31 9.44 -8.53
C LEU A 93 3.50 10.39 -8.40
N GLN A 94 3.60 11.08 -7.27
CA GLN A 94 4.74 11.93 -6.96
C GLN A 94 5.28 11.56 -5.58
N PHE A 95 6.58 11.24 -5.52
CA PHE A 95 7.24 10.94 -4.25
C PHE A 95 8.60 11.63 -4.19
N ASN A 96 8.93 12.19 -3.02
CA ASN A 96 10.23 12.78 -2.78
C ASN A 96 11.15 11.81 -2.03
N SER A 97 11.89 10.98 -2.77
CA SER A 97 12.89 10.05 -2.21
C SER A 97 14.01 10.71 -1.42
N ARG A 98 14.24 12.02 -1.63
CA ARG A 98 15.38 12.77 -1.08
C ARG A 98 15.01 13.64 0.11
N ALA A 99 13.74 13.67 0.51
CA ALA A 99 13.31 14.45 1.64
C ALA A 99 13.98 13.94 2.93
N LEU A 100 14.66 14.82 3.67
CA LEU A 100 15.37 14.46 4.90
C LEU A 100 14.43 14.31 6.11
N ARG A 101 13.29 15.01 6.11
CA ARG A 101 12.30 14.96 7.20
C ARG A 101 11.21 13.94 6.88
N LYS A 102 10.79 13.17 7.90
CA LYS A 102 9.71 12.18 7.81
C LYS A 102 8.40 12.77 7.28
N GLN A 103 8.11 14.02 7.66
CA GLN A 103 6.90 14.76 7.27
C GLN A 103 6.86 15.07 5.76
N ASP A 104 8.03 15.16 5.14
CA ASP A 104 8.19 15.48 3.72
C ASP A 104 8.27 14.19 2.85
N ARG A 105 8.22 13.00 3.48
CA ARG A 105 8.22 11.67 2.83
C ARG A 105 6.81 11.12 2.72
N ALA A 106 5.98 11.82 1.96
CA ALA A 106 4.67 11.34 1.57
C ALA A 106 4.66 10.97 0.08
N LEU A 107 3.89 9.93 -0.24
CA LEU A 107 3.48 9.66 -1.61
C LEU A 107 2.25 10.53 -1.90
N ARG A 108 2.37 11.45 -2.86
CA ARG A 108 1.23 12.21 -3.38
C ARG A 108 0.64 11.48 -4.57
N ILE A 109 -0.68 11.39 -4.60
CA ILE A 109 -1.42 10.69 -5.64
C ILE A 109 -2.47 11.65 -6.20
N GLY A 110 -2.45 11.90 -7.50
CA GLY A 110 -3.47 12.66 -8.21
C GLY A 110 -4.38 11.71 -8.99
N TYR A 111 -5.69 11.80 -8.78
CA TYR A 111 -6.66 10.99 -9.53
C TYR A 111 -7.99 11.73 -9.69
N GLU A 112 -8.46 11.90 -10.93
CA GLU A 112 -9.73 12.58 -11.26
C GLU A 112 -9.93 13.94 -10.56
N GLY A 113 -8.88 14.75 -10.48
CA GLY A 113 -8.90 16.07 -9.85
C GLY A 113 -8.87 16.05 -8.31
N ARG A 114 -8.70 14.87 -7.70
CA ARG A 114 -8.50 14.70 -6.26
C ARG A 114 -7.02 14.51 -5.97
N GLU A 115 -6.57 15.15 -4.90
CA GLU A 115 -5.22 15.00 -4.38
C GLU A 115 -5.25 14.19 -3.09
N TYR A 116 -4.43 13.15 -3.06
CA TYR A 116 -4.24 12.29 -1.90
C TYR A 116 -2.81 12.40 -1.39
N VAL A 117 -2.66 12.29 -0.08
CA VAL A 117 -1.37 12.21 0.60
C VAL A 117 -1.32 10.91 1.36
N TYR A 118 -0.43 10.02 0.97
CA TYR A 118 -0.17 8.76 1.63
C TYR A 118 1.13 8.83 2.42
N GLY A 119 1.08 8.50 3.70
CA GLY A 119 2.21 8.61 4.63
C GLY A 119 2.24 7.52 5.68
N LEU A 120 3.34 7.46 6.43
CA LEU A 120 3.55 6.51 7.52
C LEU A 120 3.60 7.25 8.87
N GLU A 121 2.68 6.91 9.78
CA GLU A 121 2.66 7.43 11.15
C GLU A 121 3.50 6.55 12.12
N GLY A 122 3.93 7.12 13.25
CA GLY A 122 4.68 6.41 14.31
C GLY A 122 6.03 5.80 13.87
N LEU A 123 6.29 4.54 14.22
CA LEU A 123 7.47 3.78 13.80
C LEU A 123 7.33 3.16 12.38
N GLY A 124 6.34 3.62 11.58
CA GLY A 124 6.04 3.06 10.27
C GLY A 124 5.02 1.92 10.30
N SER A 125 4.38 1.70 11.46
CA SER A 125 3.38 0.65 11.65
C SER A 125 1.99 1.05 11.16
N VAL A 126 1.66 2.33 11.14
CA VAL A 126 0.35 2.83 10.70
C VAL A 126 0.55 3.60 9.40
N ARG A 127 -0.29 3.30 8.40
CA ARG A 127 -0.32 3.91 7.07
C ARG A 127 -1.57 4.76 6.96
N ASP A 128 -1.38 6.00 6.57
CA ASP A 128 -2.47 6.96 6.45
C ASP A 128 -2.58 7.45 5.01
N LEU A 129 -3.79 7.43 4.47
CA LEU A 129 -4.19 8.12 3.26
C LEU A 129 -5.12 9.28 3.65
N THR A 130 -4.76 10.50 3.28
CA THR A 130 -5.57 11.68 3.54
C THR A 130 -5.92 12.42 2.25
N ARG A 131 -7.13 12.95 2.18
CA ARG A 131 -7.58 13.97 1.21
C ARG A 131 -8.49 14.95 1.94
N ASP A 132 -8.95 16.00 1.25
CA ASP A 132 -9.85 16.99 1.87
C ASP A 132 -11.08 16.31 2.50
N GLY A 133 -11.24 16.53 3.81
CA GLY A 133 -12.30 15.95 4.64
C GLY A 133 -12.24 14.43 4.90
N VAL A 134 -11.26 13.68 4.37
CA VAL A 134 -11.21 12.21 4.49
C VAL A 134 -9.84 11.72 4.98
N LYS A 135 -9.86 10.78 5.93
CA LYS A 135 -8.68 10.06 6.41
C LYS A 135 -8.97 8.57 6.46
N VAL A 136 -8.10 7.76 5.85
CA VAL A 136 -8.10 6.29 5.95
C VAL A 136 -6.78 5.87 6.59
N SER A 137 -6.86 5.21 7.74
CA SER A 137 -5.72 4.70 8.50
C SER A 137 -5.75 3.18 8.51
N ILE A 138 -4.65 2.53 8.16
CA ILE A 138 -4.50 1.07 8.22
C ILE A 138 -3.25 0.74 9.03
N GLY A 139 -3.38 -0.11 10.04
CA GLY A 139 -2.28 -0.51 10.90
C GLY A 139 -2.41 -1.95 11.38
N PRO A 140 -1.42 -2.47 12.12
CA PRO A 140 -1.46 -3.84 12.64
C PRO A 140 -2.61 -3.97 13.64
N GLY A 141 -3.58 -4.80 13.30
CA GLY A 141 -4.56 -5.35 14.23
C GLY A 141 -3.94 -6.50 15.02
N ARG A 142 -4.35 -6.63 16.29
CA ARG A 142 -3.93 -7.74 17.16
C ARG A 142 -5.17 -8.45 17.70
N HIS A 143 -5.25 -9.76 17.47
CA HIS A 143 -6.17 -10.64 18.19
C HIS A 143 -5.52 -11.06 19.51
N VAL A 144 -6.31 -11.16 20.58
CA VAL A 144 -5.89 -11.73 21.86
C VAL A 144 -6.75 -12.97 22.11
N PRO A 145 -6.17 -14.19 22.11
CA PRO A 145 -4.78 -14.57 21.87
C PRO A 145 -4.34 -14.42 20.39
N PRO A 146 -3.03 -14.25 20.11
CA PRO A 146 -2.51 -13.96 18.77
C PRO A 146 -2.53 -15.21 17.88
N ALA A 147 -3.69 -15.52 17.28
CA ALA A 147 -3.80 -16.60 16.30
C ALA A 147 -3.34 -16.17 14.90
N THR A 148 -3.50 -14.90 14.53
CA THR A 148 -3.12 -14.35 13.22
C THR A 148 -2.97 -12.83 13.32
N THR A 149 -1.94 -12.27 12.68
CA THR A 149 -1.81 -10.82 12.48
C THR A 149 -2.71 -10.39 11.33
N TYR A 150 -3.58 -9.42 11.57
CA TYR A 150 -4.44 -8.81 10.55
C TYR A 150 -4.14 -7.32 10.47
N SER A 151 -4.58 -6.65 9.41
CA SER A 151 -4.51 -5.18 9.33
C SER A 151 -5.88 -4.60 9.69
N ALA A 152 -5.92 -3.76 10.72
CA ALA A 152 -7.10 -3.03 11.14
C ALA A 152 -7.15 -1.69 10.42
N GLY A 153 -8.29 -1.37 9.81
CA GLY A 153 -8.53 -0.15 9.06
C GLY A 153 -9.60 0.72 9.70
N THR A 154 -9.39 2.03 9.69
CA THR A 154 -10.35 3.05 10.14
C THR A 154 -10.46 4.12 9.06
N ALA A 155 -11.67 4.42 8.61
CA ALA A 155 -11.94 5.46 7.62
C ALA A 155 -12.91 6.50 8.20
N THR A 156 -12.53 7.77 8.12
CA THR A 156 -13.26 8.90 8.72
C THR A 156 -13.58 9.93 7.65
N GLY A 157 -14.78 10.51 7.71
CA GLY A 157 -15.27 11.50 6.74
C GLY A 157 -16.16 10.89 5.64
N PRO A 158 -16.48 11.66 4.58
CA PRO A 158 -17.28 11.19 3.44
C PRO A 158 -16.45 10.31 2.51
N VAL A 159 -16.08 9.13 3.01
CA VAL A 159 -15.24 8.16 2.29
C VAL A 159 -16.03 7.47 1.19
N ASP A 160 -15.39 7.26 0.04
CA ASP A 160 -15.92 6.48 -1.07
C ASP A 160 -15.04 5.26 -1.42
N ALA A 161 -15.48 4.49 -2.42
CA ALA A 161 -14.80 3.27 -2.84
C ALA A 161 -13.41 3.53 -3.44
N VAL A 162 -13.18 4.70 -4.04
CA VAL A 162 -11.89 5.09 -4.62
C VAL A 162 -10.88 5.35 -3.50
N ASP A 163 -11.29 6.10 -2.47
CA ASP A 163 -10.44 6.39 -1.31
C ASP A 163 -9.97 5.10 -0.63
N LEU A 164 -10.91 4.18 -0.42
CA LEU A 164 -10.64 2.88 0.19
C LEU A 164 -9.80 1.98 -0.73
N ALA A 165 -10.06 1.98 -2.05
CA ALA A 165 -9.29 1.18 -3.00
C ALA A 165 -7.80 1.59 -3.01
N ILE A 166 -7.51 2.90 -3.03
CA ILE A 166 -6.14 3.42 -2.98
C ILE A 166 -5.47 3.02 -1.66
N ALA A 167 -6.14 3.22 -0.53
CA ALA A 167 -5.56 2.90 0.77
C ALA A 167 -5.27 1.39 0.91
N ILE A 168 -6.22 0.54 0.51
CA ILE A 168 -6.15 -0.91 0.70
C ILE A 168 -5.14 -1.55 -0.27
N VAL A 169 -5.03 -1.09 -1.53
CA VAL A 169 -4.03 -1.65 -2.46
C VAL A 169 -2.60 -1.36 -1.99
N LEU A 170 -2.37 -0.20 -1.39
CA LEU A 170 -1.04 0.22 -0.90
C LEU A 170 -0.57 -0.58 0.32
N GLU A 171 -1.46 -1.30 1.02
CA GLU A 171 -1.09 -2.22 2.10
C GLU A 171 -0.21 -3.39 1.61
N GLU A 172 -0.37 -3.74 0.33
CA GLU A 172 0.37 -4.79 -0.35
C GLU A 172 1.60 -4.29 -1.13
N VAL A 173 1.93 -3.00 -0.99
CA VAL A 173 3.08 -2.34 -1.63
C VAL A 173 4.23 -2.19 -0.63
N ASP A 174 5.46 -2.40 -1.10
CA ASP A 174 6.67 -2.05 -0.37
C ASP A 174 6.83 -0.53 -0.37
N THR A 175 6.50 0.06 0.77
CA THR A 175 6.57 1.50 1.05
C THR A 175 7.75 1.84 1.96
N ASP A 176 8.74 0.94 2.11
CA ASP A 176 9.88 1.13 3.01
C ASP A 176 10.67 2.40 2.69
N VAL A 177 10.70 2.82 1.42
CA VAL A 177 11.35 4.08 1.02
C VAL A 177 10.73 5.33 1.68
N LEU A 178 9.50 5.24 2.18
CA LEU A 178 8.85 6.30 2.98
C LEU A 178 9.33 6.29 4.44
N THR A 179 9.96 5.21 4.92
CA THR A 179 10.53 5.11 6.27
C THR A 179 11.94 5.71 6.36
N LEU A 180 12.40 5.99 7.60
CA LEU A 180 13.78 6.44 7.86
C LEU A 180 14.82 5.40 7.44
N GLY A 181 14.60 4.12 7.78
CA GLY A 181 15.53 3.03 7.47
C GLY A 181 15.58 2.67 5.99
N GLY A 182 14.43 2.62 5.31
CA GLY A 182 14.38 2.28 3.89
C GLY A 182 14.97 3.37 2.98
N ALA A 183 14.91 4.64 3.37
CA ALA A 183 15.59 5.72 2.66
C ALA A 183 17.11 5.65 2.78
N ALA A 184 17.66 5.28 3.95
CA ALA A 184 19.10 5.08 4.13
C ALA A 184 19.63 3.97 3.22
N LEU A 185 18.91 2.85 3.10
CA LEU A 185 19.25 1.74 2.19
C LEU A 185 19.04 2.07 0.70
N SER A 186 18.21 3.07 0.39
CA SER A 186 17.91 3.48 -1.00
C SER A 186 18.72 4.69 -1.45
N ALA A 187 19.52 5.30 -0.56
CA ALA A 187 20.38 6.41 -0.88
C ALA A 187 21.67 5.93 -1.58
N PRO A 188 22.21 6.67 -2.57
CA PRO A 188 23.47 6.32 -3.22
C PRO A 188 24.67 6.24 -2.27
N PHE A 189 24.59 6.87 -1.09
CA PHE A 189 25.62 6.78 -0.05
C PHE A 189 25.74 5.39 0.61
N ALA A 190 24.67 4.58 0.65
CA ALA A 190 24.76 3.21 1.16
C ALA A 190 25.57 2.30 0.22
N LEU A 191 25.66 2.66 -1.08
CA LEU A 191 26.51 1.95 -2.02
C LEU A 191 28.00 2.24 -1.75
N MET A 192 28.36 3.44 -1.27
CA MET A 192 29.75 3.79 -0.97
C MET A 192 30.31 3.03 0.24
N GLN A 193 29.50 2.73 1.26
CA GLN A 193 29.98 1.92 2.40
C GLN A 193 30.24 0.46 2.02
N ARG A 194 29.61 -0.07 0.97
CA ARG A 194 29.83 -1.46 0.54
C ARG A 194 31.05 -1.68 -0.35
N PHE A 195 31.65 -0.60 -0.86
CA PHE A 195 32.92 -0.65 -1.59
C PHE A 195 34.13 -0.27 -0.72
N SER A 196 33.92 0.22 0.51
CA SER A 196 35.02 0.56 1.42
C SER A 196 35.47 -0.62 2.30
N ASP A 197 34.69 -1.69 2.41
CA ASP A 197 34.99 -2.87 3.24
C ASP A 197 35.59 -4.05 2.45
N GLY A 198 36.14 -3.76 1.26
CA GLY A 198 36.79 -4.74 0.38
C GLY A 198 38.22 -4.38 0.00
N ALA A 199 38.89 -3.55 0.80
CA ALA A 199 40.28 -3.16 0.59
C ALA A 199 41.03 -3.19 1.93
N GLU A 200 41.27 -4.40 2.45
CA GLU A 200 42.51 -4.73 3.15
C GLU A 200 42.90 -6.18 2.80
#